data_AF-T1U8M2-F1
#
_entry.id   AF-T1U8M2-F1
#
_cell.length_a   1.000
_cell.length_b   1.000
_cell.length_c   1.000
_cell.angle_alpha   90.00
_cell.angle_beta   90.00
_cell.angle_gamma   90.00
#
_symmetry.space_group_name_H-M   'P 1'
#
loop_
_entity.id
_entity.type
_entity.pdbx_description
1 polymer ?
#
loop_
_entity_poly.entity_id
_entity_poly.type
_entity_poly.pdbx_seq_one_letter_code
_entity_poly.pdbx_strand_id
1 'polypeptide(L)'
;MIDSVYNVSLALPKLEKGEAFYQNFTLKDGEKVTPFDTLASIDAVVASEFRKQLPYIITRAILSATFKVGMQAVANYYLGFVGGLVTSLYADASTFADTRNTSIFAHKIYVMRIKNKAFEHYEVQADSIDAFSFSLKPCKRSFESPKVIDARELLSGFVAAPQVFCSNRHNILYVRSFKNGFVLNHLK
;
A
#
# COMPACT_ATOMS: atom_id res chain seq x y z
N MET A 1 46.66 -15.23 -1.09
CA MET A 1 45.92 -14.30 -0.19
C MET A 1 44.49 -14.11 -0.70
N ILE A 2 43.75 -15.21 -0.89
CA ILE A 2 42.32 -15.22 -1.31
C ILE A 2 41.53 -16.28 -0.51
N ASP A 3 42.20 -17.24 0.14
CA ASP A 3 41.59 -18.33 0.95
C ASP A 3 40.84 -17.90 2.23
N SER A 4 40.73 -16.61 2.53
CA SER A 4 40.14 -16.13 3.78
C SER A 4 38.66 -15.70 3.67
N VAL A 5 38.10 -15.64 2.46
CA VAL A 5 36.73 -15.14 2.19
C VAL A 5 35.90 -16.28 1.59
N TYR A 6 34.85 -16.67 2.30
CA TYR A 6 33.97 -17.78 1.88
C TYR A 6 32.64 -17.31 1.28
N ASN A 7 32.16 -16.09 1.61
CA ASN A 7 30.92 -15.57 1.04
C ASN A 7 30.94 -14.05 0.89
N VAL A 8 30.47 -13.56 -0.28
CA VAL A 8 30.12 -12.17 -0.52
C VAL A 8 28.63 -12.10 -0.85
N SER A 9 27.84 -11.62 0.12
CA SER A 9 26.39 -11.47 -0.02
C SER A 9 26.01 -10.00 -0.08
N LEU A 10 25.26 -9.63 -1.13
CA LEU A 10 24.74 -8.28 -1.36
C LEU A 10 23.27 -8.36 -1.79
N ALA A 11 22.37 -7.78 -0.99
CA ALA A 11 20.97 -7.60 -1.35
C ALA A 11 20.73 -6.16 -1.81
N LEU A 12 20.26 -6.01 -3.06
CA LEU A 12 19.83 -4.72 -3.59
C LEU A 12 18.32 -4.72 -3.78
N PRO A 13 17.62 -3.64 -3.40
CA PRO A 13 16.19 -3.55 -3.62
C PRO A 13 15.90 -3.40 -5.12
N LYS A 14 14.86 -4.11 -5.58
CA LYS A 14 14.32 -3.97 -6.93
C LYS A 14 12.92 -3.38 -6.83
N LEU A 15 12.68 -2.30 -7.57
CA LEU A 15 11.34 -1.74 -7.70
C LEU A 15 10.56 -2.53 -8.74
N GLU A 16 9.39 -3.04 -8.36
CA GLU A 16 8.46 -3.70 -9.26
C GLU A 16 7.17 -2.88 -9.37
N LYS A 17 6.51 -2.95 -10.52
CA LYS A 17 5.27 -2.23 -10.75
C LYS A 17 4.16 -2.84 -9.87
N GLY A 18 3.38 -1.99 -9.22
CA GLY A 18 2.23 -2.43 -8.45
C GLY A 18 1.16 -3.06 -9.33
N GLU A 19 0.38 -3.95 -8.72
CA GLU A 19 -0.77 -4.58 -9.32
C GLU A 19 -2.05 -4.04 -8.67
N ALA A 20 -3.10 -3.90 -9.47
CA ALA A 20 -4.42 -3.51 -9.01
C ALA A 20 -5.42 -4.60 -9.37
N PHE A 21 -6.25 -4.98 -8.41
CA PHE A 21 -7.31 -5.97 -8.61
C PHE A 21 -8.36 -5.47 -9.60
N TYR A 22 -8.69 -4.18 -9.52
CA TYR A 22 -9.54 -3.48 -10.48
C TYR A 22 -8.82 -2.26 -11.08
N GLN A 23 -8.98 -2.05 -12.38
CA GLN A 23 -8.30 -1.00 -13.14
C GLN A 23 -9.11 0.29 -13.25
N ASN A 24 -10.43 0.18 -13.33
CA ASN A 24 -11.34 1.30 -13.54
C ASN A 24 -12.53 1.25 -12.59
N PHE A 25 -12.94 2.44 -12.13
CA PHE A 25 -14.15 2.62 -11.33
C PHE A 25 -15.08 3.58 -12.06
N THR A 26 -16.36 3.23 -12.12
CA THR A 26 -17.40 4.08 -12.69
C THR A 26 -18.57 4.22 -11.72
N LEU A 27 -19.23 5.36 -11.79
CA LEU A 27 -20.46 5.66 -11.09
C LEU A 27 -21.60 5.65 -12.12
N LYS A 28 -22.62 4.84 -11.85
CA LYS A 28 -23.84 4.77 -12.63
C LYS A 28 -24.98 5.44 -11.86
N ASP A 29 -25.66 6.35 -12.55
CA ASP A 29 -26.81 7.13 -12.10
C ASP A 29 -27.91 6.97 -13.16
N GLY A 30 -28.76 5.96 -12.97
CA GLY A 30 -29.71 5.50 -14.00
C GLY A 30 -28.99 5.01 -15.26
N GLU A 31 -29.22 5.69 -16.40
CA GLU A 31 -28.57 5.39 -17.68
C GLU A 31 -27.19 6.06 -17.82
N LYS A 32 -26.86 7.02 -16.95
CA LYS A 32 -25.61 7.78 -17.07
C LYS A 32 -24.48 7.05 -16.36
N VAL A 33 -23.42 6.75 -17.09
CA VAL A 33 -22.17 6.21 -16.55
C VAL A 33 -21.09 7.29 -16.56
N THR A 34 -20.42 7.49 -15.43
CA THR A 34 -19.34 8.48 -15.27
C THR A 34 -18.11 7.84 -14.66
N PRO A 35 -16.92 7.95 -15.29
CA PRO A 35 -15.70 7.39 -14.74
C PRO A 35 -15.20 8.20 -13.55
N PHE A 36 -14.56 7.53 -12.58
CA PHE A 36 -13.85 8.19 -11.49
C PHE A 36 -12.58 8.87 -12.00
N ASP A 37 -12.24 10.00 -11.40
CA ASP A 37 -10.99 10.69 -11.68
C ASP A 37 -9.85 10.06 -10.88
N THR A 38 -8.67 9.94 -11.49
CA THR A 38 -7.47 9.49 -10.78
C THR A 38 -6.89 10.67 -10.00
N LEU A 39 -6.94 10.60 -8.68
CA LEU A 39 -6.36 11.62 -7.81
C LEU A 39 -4.83 11.48 -7.72
N ALA A 40 -4.35 10.25 -7.54
CA ALA A 40 -2.93 9.97 -7.43
C ALA A 40 -2.58 8.52 -7.81
N SER A 41 -1.42 8.36 -8.45
CA SER A 41 -0.75 7.06 -8.59
C SER A 41 0.33 6.95 -7.52
N ILE A 42 0.14 6.06 -6.56
CA ILE A 42 1.11 5.86 -5.47
C ILE A 42 2.37 5.19 -5.99
N ASP A 43 2.26 4.30 -6.98
CA ASP A 43 3.41 3.73 -7.67
C ASP A 43 4.38 4.81 -8.19
N ALA A 44 3.85 5.88 -8.79
CA ALA A 44 4.67 6.98 -9.28
C ALA A 44 5.36 7.74 -8.13
N VAL A 45 4.64 7.95 -7.03
CA VAL A 45 5.18 8.60 -5.81
C VAL A 45 6.29 7.73 -5.20
N VAL A 46 6.03 6.44 -5.02
CA VAL A 46 6.99 5.47 -4.49
C VAL A 46 8.20 5.36 -5.41
N ALA A 47 8.02 5.30 -6.73
CA ALA A 47 9.11 5.26 -7.69
C ALA A 47 10.01 6.52 -7.60
N SER A 48 9.40 7.69 -7.46
CA SER A 48 10.12 8.95 -7.28
C SER A 48 10.93 8.96 -5.99
N GLU A 49 10.33 8.60 -4.86
CA GLU A 49 11.02 8.57 -3.56
C GLU A 49 12.09 7.48 -3.50
N PHE A 50 11.80 6.30 -4.07
CA PHE A 50 12.78 5.23 -4.20
C PHE A 50 13.99 5.68 -5.02
N ARG A 51 13.80 6.34 -6.16
CA ARG A 51 14.90 6.84 -6.99
C ARG A 51 15.79 7.84 -6.25
N LYS A 52 15.20 8.69 -5.40
CA LYS A 52 15.96 9.64 -4.57
C LYS A 52 16.81 8.92 -3.51
N GLN A 53 16.28 7.87 -2.90
CA GLN A 53 16.95 7.13 -1.82
C GLN A 53 17.92 6.06 -2.34
N LEU A 54 17.77 5.62 -3.59
CA LEU A 54 18.53 4.52 -4.19
C LEU A 54 20.05 4.67 -4.05
N PRO A 55 20.68 5.85 -4.31
CA PRO A 55 22.12 5.99 -4.14
C PRO A 55 22.58 5.72 -2.71
N TYR A 56 21.83 6.24 -1.73
CA TYR A 56 22.13 6.03 -0.31
C TYR A 56 22.00 4.55 0.08
N ILE A 57 20.95 3.87 -0.41
CA ILE A 57 20.75 2.44 -0.16
C ILE A 57 21.89 1.61 -0.75
N ILE A 58 22.28 1.89 -2.01
CA ILE A 58 23.39 1.20 -2.67
C ILE A 58 24.70 1.42 -1.90
N THR A 59 25.04 2.66 -1.54
CA THR A 59 26.26 2.96 -0.77
C THR A 59 26.27 2.20 0.55
N ARG A 60 25.17 2.22 1.31
CA ARG A 60 25.06 1.48 2.57
C ARG A 60 25.22 -0.02 2.36
N ALA A 61 24.64 -0.58 1.29
CA ALA A 61 24.72 -2.00 0.99
C ALA A 61 26.15 -2.42 0.61
N ILE A 62 26.85 -1.63 -0.20
CA ILE A 62 28.26 -1.86 -0.57
C ILE A 62 29.15 -1.79 0.68
N LEU A 63 29.03 -0.73 1.49
CA LEU A 63 29.83 -0.59 2.72
C LEU A 63 29.58 -1.75 3.69
N SER A 64 28.33 -2.17 3.84
CA SER A 64 27.95 -3.33 4.67
C SER A 64 28.57 -4.62 4.14
N ALA A 65 28.53 -4.86 2.83
CA ALA A 65 29.13 -6.04 2.21
C ALA A 65 30.66 -6.05 2.40
N THR A 66 31.34 -4.92 2.13
CA THR A 66 32.78 -4.79 2.37
C THR A 66 33.14 -5.04 3.83
N PHE A 67 32.35 -4.49 4.76
CA PHE A 67 32.57 -4.70 6.20
C PHE A 67 32.40 -6.18 6.60
N LYS A 68 31.34 -6.85 6.12
CA LYS A 68 31.09 -8.29 6.36
C LYS A 68 32.23 -9.16 5.83
N VAL A 69 32.74 -8.87 4.63
CA VAL A 69 33.90 -9.56 4.04
C VAL A 69 35.17 -9.32 4.86
N GLY A 70 35.40 -8.09 5.31
CA GLY A 70 36.53 -7.76 6.19
C GLY A 70 36.45 -8.51 7.52
N MET A 71 35.27 -8.55 8.14
CA MET A 71 35.04 -9.33 9.36
C MET A 71 35.31 -10.83 9.15
N GLN A 72 34.88 -11.38 8.02
CA GLN A 72 35.13 -12.77 7.69
C GLN A 72 36.63 -13.07 7.55
N ALA A 73 37.38 -12.20 6.86
CA ALA A 73 38.82 -12.36 6.70
C ALA A 73 39.56 -12.31 8.05
N VAL A 74 39.18 -11.38 8.94
CA VAL A 74 39.72 -11.27 10.30
C VAL A 74 39.34 -12.49 11.14
N ALA A 75 38.08 -12.92 11.11
CA ALA A 75 37.62 -14.09 11.85
C ALA A 75 38.32 -15.37 11.38
N ASN A 76 38.58 -15.50 10.08
CA ASN A 76 39.36 -16.60 9.54
C ASN A 76 40.81 -16.56 10.03
N TYR A 77 41.43 -15.38 10.03
CA TYR A 77 42.80 -15.22 10.52
C TYR A 77 42.96 -15.61 12.00
N TYR A 78 42.02 -15.22 12.88
CA TYR A 78 42.12 -15.47 14.32
C TYR A 78 41.50 -16.78 14.81
N LEU A 79 40.41 -17.24 14.17
CA LEU A 79 39.61 -18.39 14.60
C LEU A 79 39.60 -19.52 13.55
N GLY A 80 40.42 -19.40 12.50
CA GLY A 80 40.54 -20.36 11.42
C GLY A 80 39.23 -20.53 10.63
N PHE A 81 39.15 -21.67 9.96
CA PHE A 81 38.01 -22.06 9.12
C PHE A 81 36.64 -21.91 9.83
N VAL A 82 36.55 -22.28 11.12
CA VAL A 82 35.30 -22.23 11.88
C VAL A 82 34.80 -20.79 12.04
N GLY A 83 35.70 -19.85 12.35
CA GLY A 83 35.34 -18.42 12.48
C GLY A 83 34.88 -17.81 11.16
N GLY A 84 35.57 -18.12 10.06
CA GLY A 84 35.18 -17.64 8.74
C GLY A 84 33.86 -18.23 8.22
N LEU A 85 33.52 -19.47 8.60
CA LEU A 85 32.25 -20.12 8.25
C LEU A 85 31.07 -19.58 9.07
N VAL A 86 31.22 -19.44 10.39
CA VAL A 86 30.15 -18.90 11.25
C VAL A 86 29.79 -17.46 10.85
N THR A 87 30.80 -16.64 10.56
CA THR A 87 30.59 -15.25 10.13
C THR A 87 29.96 -15.15 8.74
N SER A 88 30.24 -16.11 7.83
CA SER A 88 29.58 -16.16 6.52
C SER A 88 28.10 -16.49 6.63
N LEU A 89 27.75 -17.49 7.44
CA LEU A 89 26.36 -17.87 7.68
C LEU A 89 25.57 -16.74 8.34
N TYR A 90 26.18 -16.01 9.27
CA TYR A 90 25.59 -14.81 9.85
C TYR A 90 25.39 -13.70 8.80
N ALA A 91 26.40 -13.45 7.96
CA ALA A 91 26.32 -12.45 6.89
C ALA A 91 25.18 -12.76 5.91
N ASP A 92 24.98 -14.03 5.58
CA ASP A 92 23.91 -14.52 4.70
C ASP A 92 22.53 -14.38 5.36
N ALA A 93 22.38 -14.85 6.59
CA ALA A 93 21.13 -14.74 7.33
C ALA A 93 20.71 -13.28 7.54
N SER A 94 21.68 -12.41 7.84
CA SER A 94 21.46 -10.97 7.96
C SER A 94 21.04 -10.34 6.63
N THR A 95 21.62 -10.76 5.50
CA THR A 95 21.28 -10.22 4.17
C THR A 95 19.92 -10.71 3.70
N PHE A 96 19.55 -11.95 4.04
CA PHE A 96 18.25 -12.52 3.72
C PHE A 96 17.10 -11.78 4.41
N ALA A 97 17.30 -11.34 5.66
CA ALA A 97 16.29 -10.59 6.42
C ALA A 97 15.87 -9.27 5.74
N ASP A 98 16.75 -8.67 4.95
CA ASP A 98 16.53 -7.39 4.25
C ASP A 98 15.71 -7.53 2.94
N THR A 99 15.27 -8.74 2.56
CA THR A 99 14.53 -8.98 1.30
C THR A 99 13.00 -8.84 1.40
N ARG A 100 12.47 -8.32 2.52
CA ARG A 100 11.02 -8.24 2.74
C ARG A 100 10.36 -7.19 1.84
N ASN A 101 9.40 -7.62 1.01
CA ASN A 101 8.53 -6.73 0.23
C ASN A 101 7.32 -6.30 1.08
N THR A 102 6.95 -5.02 1.07
CA THR A 102 5.79 -4.50 1.79
C THR A 102 4.70 -4.06 0.79
N SER A 103 3.73 -4.94 0.55
CA SER A 103 2.58 -4.68 -0.34
C SER A 103 1.40 -3.99 0.38
N ILE A 104 1.68 -3.07 1.31
CA ILE A 104 0.66 -2.43 2.14
C ILE A 104 0.05 -1.17 1.50
N PHE A 105 0.65 -0.67 0.42
CA PHE A 105 0.21 0.56 -0.23
C PHE A 105 -0.85 0.29 -1.30
N ALA A 106 -1.80 1.22 -1.41
CA ALA A 106 -2.70 1.26 -2.54
C ALA A 106 -1.91 1.60 -3.80
N HIS A 107 -2.25 1.00 -4.94
CA HIS A 107 -1.63 1.27 -6.24
C HIS A 107 -2.07 2.63 -6.79
N LYS A 108 -3.38 2.89 -6.73
CA LYS A 108 -4.02 4.12 -7.21
C LYS A 108 -5.13 4.57 -6.28
N ILE A 109 -5.34 5.87 -6.29
CA ILE A 109 -6.41 6.54 -5.57
C ILE A 109 -7.33 7.21 -6.57
N TYR A 110 -8.61 6.87 -6.50
CA TYR A 110 -9.66 7.43 -7.34
C TYR A 110 -10.61 8.28 -6.51
N VAL A 111 -11.16 9.32 -7.13
CA VAL A 111 -12.12 10.24 -6.52
C VAL A 111 -13.29 10.49 -7.44
N MET A 112 -14.48 10.62 -6.86
CA MET A 112 -15.69 11.01 -7.59
C MET A 112 -16.53 11.95 -6.73
N ARG A 113 -16.91 13.09 -7.31
CA ARG A 113 -17.87 14.00 -6.69
C ARG A 113 -19.26 13.69 -7.23
N ILE A 114 -20.16 13.31 -6.34
CA ILE A 114 -21.54 12.98 -6.71
C ILE A 114 -22.43 14.23 -6.67
N LYS A 115 -23.50 14.22 -7.47
CA LYS A 115 -24.54 15.25 -7.39
C LYS A 115 -25.40 14.95 -6.18
N ASN A 116 -25.53 15.91 -5.27
CA ASN A 116 -26.21 15.68 -4.00
C ASN A 116 -27.74 15.88 -4.14
N LYS A 117 -28.36 15.13 -5.05
CA LYS A 117 -29.81 15.18 -5.24
C LYS A 117 -30.49 14.17 -4.34
N ALA A 118 -31.65 14.55 -3.82
CA ALA A 118 -32.41 13.69 -2.92
C ALA A 118 -33.06 12.53 -3.69
N PHE A 119 -33.10 11.37 -3.04
CA PHE A 119 -33.76 10.13 -3.51
C PHE A 119 -33.14 9.49 -4.74
N GLU A 120 -31.94 9.91 -5.16
CA GLU A 120 -31.20 9.23 -6.23
C GLU A 120 -30.50 7.97 -5.71
N HIS A 121 -30.40 6.99 -6.60
CA HIS A 121 -29.69 5.73 -6.39
C HIS A 121 -28.43 5.71 -7.26
N TYR A 122 -27.33 5.30 -6.67
CA TYR A 122 -26.03 5.27 -7.31
C TYR A 122 -25.45 3.86 -7.19
N GLU A 123 -24.91 3.37 -8.30
CA GLU A 123 -24.19 2.10 -8.39
C GLU A 123 -22.73 2.40 -8.74
N VAL A 124 -21.79 1.85 -7.97
CA VAL A 124 -20.37 1.91 -8.24
C VAL A 124 -19.97 0.59 -8.89
N GLN A 125 -19.39 0.65 -10.08
CA GLN A 125 -18.85 -0.51 -10.77
C GLN A 125 -17.33 -0.49 -10.77
N ALA A 126 -16.75 -1.66 -10.59
CA ALA A 126 -15.32 -1.92 -10.71
C ALA A 126 -15.09 -2.88 -11.88
N ASP A 127 -14.43 -2.40 -12.95
CA ASP A 127 -14.25 -3.14 -14.21
C ASP A 127 -15.54 -3.82 -14.73
N SER A 128 -16.65 -3.09 -14.68
CA SER A 128 -18.00 -3.55 -15.10
C SER A 128 -18.70 -4.54 -14.16
N ILE A 129 -18.13 -4.82 -12.98
CA ILE A 129 -18.77 -5.59 -11.93
C ILE A 129 -19.38 -4.64 -10.91
N ASP A 130 -20.63 -4.87 -10.52
CA ASP A 130 -21.29 -4.08 -9.47
C ASP A 130 -20.57 -4.29 -8.14
N ALA A 131 -19.90 -3.25 -7.67
CA ALA A 131 -19.04 -3.30 -6.50
C ALA A 131 -19.79 -2.86 -5.24
N PHE A 132 -20.58 -1.79 -5.34
CA PHE A 132 -21.34 -1.24 -4.23
C PHE A 132 -22.47 -0.34 -4.73
N SER A 133 -23.62 -0.35 -4.05
CA SER A 133 -24.73 0.55 -4.35
C SER A 133 -25.18 1.32 -3.12
N PHE A 134 -25.69 2.52 -3.32
CA PHE A 134 -26.18 3.37 -2.24
C PHE A 134 -27.26 4.35 -2.71
N SER A 135 -28.00 4.91 -1.76
CA SER A 135 -29.03 5.93 -2.03
C SER A 135 -28.76 7.22 -1.26
N LEU A 136 -29.18 8.34 -1.82
CA LEU A 136 -29.15 9.64 -1.13
C LEU A 136 -30.53 9.95 -0.55
N LYS A 137 -30.60 10.30 0.74
CA LYS A 137 -31.82 10.76 1.39
C LYS A 137 -31.62 12.13 2.04
N PRO A 138 -32.65 12.99 2.10
CA PRO A 138 -32.57 14.23 2.85
C PRO A 138 -32.47 13.89 4.34
N CYS A 139 -31.35 14.27 4.96
CA CYS A 139 -31.15 14.09 6.39
C CYS A 139 -31.72 15.29 7.14
N LYS A 140 -32.38 15.05 8.29
CA LYS A 140 -32.64 16.11 9.27
C LYS A 140 -31.29 16.75 9.65
N ARG A 141 -31.24 18.07 9.80
CA ARG A 141 -30.06 18.75 10.36
C ARG A 141 -29.86 18.22 11.79
N SER A 142 -28.98 17.25 11.94
CA SER A 142 -28.63 16.73 13.26
C SER A 142 -27.79 17.80 13.95
N PHE A 143 -28.40 18.48 14.92
CA PHE A 143 -27.72 19.23 15.98
C PHE A 143 -27.27 18.29 17.11
N GLU A 144 -27.33 16.97 16.92
CA GLU A 144 -26.85 16.01 17.91
C GLU A 144 -25.39 15.66 17.62
N SER A 145 -24.55 15.90 18.62
CA SER A 145 -23.16 15.47 18.65
C SER A 145 -23.04 14.00 18.25
N PRO A 146 -22.11 13.62 17.36
CA PRO A 146 -21.92 12.21 17.00
C PRO A 146 -21.62 11.42 18.27
N LYS A 147 -22.43 10.39 18.57
CA LYS A 147 -22.09 9.41 19.60
C LYS A 147 -20.74 8.79 19.20
N VAL A 148 -19.75 8.97 20.07
CA VAL A 148 -18.44 8.33 19.94
C VAL A 148 -18.68 6.82 19.98
N ILE A 149 -18.53 6.17 18.82
CA ILE A 149 -18.56 4.71 18.74
C ILE A 149 -17.23 4.24 19.35
N ASP A 150 -17.32 3.42 20.39
CA ASP A 150 -16.15 2.84 21.06
C ASP A 150 -15.43 1.91 20.07
N ALA A 151 -14.12 2.13 19.88
CA ALA A 151 -13.30 1.39 18.92
C ALA A 151 -13.26 -0.12 19.20
N ARG A 152 -13.71 -0.57 20.39
CA ARG A 152 -13.86 -1.99 20.75
C ARG A 152 -15.01 -2.71 20.04
N GLU A 153 -16.05 -2.02 19.56
CA GLU A 153 -17.15 -2.64 18.82
C GLU A 153 -16.83 -2.90 17.32
N LEU A 154 -15.71 -2.38 16.82
CA LEU A 154 -15.27 -2.51 15.41
C LEU A 154 -14.47 -3.80 15.12
N LEU A 155 -14.62 -4.84 15.93
CA LEU A 155 -13.82 -6.08 15.86
C LEU A 155 -14.45 -7.23 15.08
N SER A 156 -15.41 -6.98 14.20
CA SER A 156 -15.99 -8.05 13.37
C SER A 156 -16.32 -7.59 11.96
N GLY A 157 -15.34 -7.81 11.07
CA GLY A 157 -15.56 -7.89 9.63
C GLY A 157 -15.66 -6.54 8.94
N PHE A 158 -15.14 -6.50 7.71
CA PHE A 158 -15.32 -5.45 6.69
C PHE A 158 -16.42 -4.44 7.04
N VAL A 159 -16.01 -3.21 7.35
CA VAL A 159 -16.90 -2.07 7.61
C VAL A 159 -18.00 -2.06 6.54
N ALA A 160 -19.22 -2.45 6.94
CA ALA A 160 -20.38 -2.38 6.07
C ALA A 160 -20.65 -0.90 5.79
N ALA A 161 -20.25 -0.42 4.61
CA ALA A 161 -20.50 0.95 4.22
C ALA A 161 -22.02 1.21 4.26
N PRO A 162 -22.48 2.32 4.88
CA PRO A 162 -23.90 2.61 4.97
C PRO A 162 -24.49 2.75 3.57
N GLN A 163 -25.58 2.01 3.31
CA GLN A 163 -26.30 1.99 2.03
C GLN A 163 -27.09 3.29 1.75
N VAL A 164 -27.08 4.23 2.70
CA VAL A 164 -27.82 5.50 2.64
C VAL A 164 -26.93 6.65 3.12
N PHE A 165 -26.79 7.68 2.29
CA PHE A 165 -26.06 8.91 2.60
C PHE A 165 -26.95 10.16 2.54
N CYS A 166 -26.47 11.27 3.09
CA CYS A 166 -27.24 12.51 3.20
C CYS A 166 -27.13 13.37 1.93
N SER A 167 -28.25 13.72 1.31
CA SER A 167 -28.27 14.58 0.10
C SER A 167 -27.99 16.06 0.40
N ASN A 168 -28.08 16.51 1.65
CA ASN A 168 -27.83 17.92 2.02
C ASN A 168 -26.37 18.21 2.40
N ARG A 169 -25.43 17.34 2.01
CA ARG A 169 -23.98 17.51 2.23
C ARG A 169 -23.22 17.35 0.93
N HIS A 170 -21.97 17.81 0.90
CA HIS A 170 -21.08 17.52 -0.22
C HIS A 170 -20.53 16.12 -0.08
N ASN A 171 -21.05 15.20 -0.88
CA ASN A 171 -20.58 13.82 -0.84
C ASN A 171 -19.46 13.63 -1.88
N ILE A 172 -18.33 13.12 -1.40
CA ILE A 172 -17.19 12.71 -2.23
C ILE A 172 -16.92 11.24 -1.95
N LEU A 173 -16.83 10.45 -3.03
CA LEU A 173 -16.43 9.06 -2.98
C LEU A 173 -14.94 8.95 -3.22
N TYR A 174 -14.30 8.05 -2.47
CA TYR A 174 -12.87 7.85 -2.47
C TYR A 174 -12.57 6.36 -2.53
N VAL A 175 -11.83 5.92 -3.55
CA VAL A 175 -11.45 4.52 -3.73
C VAL A 175 -9.95 4.37 -3.67
N ARG A 176 -9.48 3.43 -2.85
CA ARG A 176 -8.11 2.94 -2.85
C ARG A 176 -8.07 1.57 -3.48
N SER A 177 -7.33 1.42 -4.58
CA SER A 177 -7.15 0.12 -5.24
C SER A 177 -5.88 -0.56 -4.74
N PHE A 178 -5.96 -1.85 -4.42
CA PHE A 178 -4.87 -2.69 -3.94
C PHE A 178 -4.74 -3.93 -4.84
N LYS A 179 -3.67 -4.70 -4.67
CA LYS A 179 -3.44 -5.95 -5.40
C LYS A 179 -4.56 -6.99 -5.19
N ASN A 180 -5.09 -7.07 -3.97
CA ASN A 180 -6.06 -8.10 -3.57
C ASN A 180 -7.49 -7.57 -3.37
N GLY A 181 -7.78 -6.33 -3.79
CA GLY A 181 -9.10 -5.73 -3.63
C GLY A 181 -9.07 -4.22 -3.64
N PHE A 182 -10.11 -3.59 -3.09
CA PHE A 182 -10.21 -2.14 -2.98
C PHE A 182 -10.91 -1.73 -1.69
N VAL A 183 -10.74 -0.48 -1.31
CA VAL A 183 -11.46 0.13 -0.18
C VAL A 183 -12.16 1.39 -0.69
N LEU A 184 -13.49 1.39 -0.62
CA LEU A 184 -14.34 2.54 -0.90
C LEU A 184 -14.72 3.24 0.41
N ASN A 185 -14.45 4.55 0.48
CA ASN A 185 -14.81 5.40 1.59
C ASN A 185 -15.66 6.59 1.09
N HIS A 186 -16.48 7.12 2.00
CA HIS A 186 -17.27 8.33 1.80
C HIS A 186 -16.75 9.46 2.70
N LEU A 187 -16.54 10.65 2.12
CA LEU A 187 -16.19 11.86 2.85
C LEU A 187 -17.41 12.80 2.89
N LYS A 188 -17.68 13.34 4.09
CA LYS A 188 -18.84 14.19 4.44
C LYS A 188 -18.49 15.67 4.50
#